data_AF-A0A661M7I3-F1
#
_entry.id   AF-A0A661M7I3-F1
#
_cell.length_a   1.000
_cell.length_b   1.000
_cell.length_c   1.000
_cell.angle_alpha   90.00
_cell.angle_beta   90.00
_cell.angle_gamma   90.00
#
_symmetry.space_group_name_H-M   'P 1'
#
loop_
_entity.id
_entity.type
_entity.pdbx_description
1 polymer ?
#
loop_
_entity_poly.entity_id
_entity_poly.type
_entity_poly.pdbx_seq_one_letter_code
_entity_poly.pdbx_strand_id
1 'polypeptide(L)'
;MYQTVFEISGSIPWRALGFASAGVFMMAVGYVMWLVANERAPQWLTDLIEQMPRRKPITKRALRGFAMLWIGFSFFWVATASTGIVGGWLSYRSALESGEHEVVEGVVEDFVPMPYRGGKHESFTVSGVRFSYSDYNVTPAFNRTRSHGGPIREGLPVRIAYLARESQNTILKLEIPVSEPATSDHDESIERPAFPFWLFTALMLAFALAMGWLLFINKTASLKRRLLPVLVVLGSLVLILYGLDTGAPPLFVGIIVPIMLLNLWITRFCDACGATVISQTFWKRPTECTKCGAALGSK
;
A
#
# COMPACT_ATOMS: atom_id res chain seq x y z
N MET A 1 -6.95 -36.67 14.66
CA MET A 1 -7.98 -35.65 14.92
C MET A 1 -7.59 -34.40 14.16
N TYR A 2 -8.52 -33.75 13.46
CA TYR A 2 -8.26 -32.49 12.73
C TYR A 2 -8.75 -31.30 13.54
N GLN A 3 -8.08 -30.15 13.42
CA GLN A 3 -8.52 -28.84 13.90
C GLN A 3 -8.73 -27.89 12.73
N THR A 4 -9.77 -27.07 12.84
CA THR A 4 -10.06 -26.00 11.88
C THR A 4 -9.08 -24.85 12.07
N VAL A 5 -8.26 -24.56 11.05
CA VAL A 5 -7.34 -23.41 11.05
C VAL A 5 -7.97 -22.21 10.36
N PHE A 6 -8.86 -22.46 9.39
CA PHE A 6 -9.58 -21.43 8.67
C PHE A 6 -10.98 -21.93 8.32
N GLU A 7 -11.96 -21.06 8.45
CA GLU A 7 -13.33 -21.28 8.00
C GLU A 7 -13.99 -19.97 7.60
N ILE A 8 -14.66 -19.96 6.45
CA ILE A 8 -15.33 -18.76 5.90
C ILE A 8 -16.54 -18.29 6.74
N SER A 9 -17.14 -19.19 7.54
CA SER A 9 -18.34 -18.92 8.36
C SER A 9 -18.09 -17.90 9.48
N GLY A 10 -16.83 -17.64 9.82
CA GLY A 10 -16.42 -16.64 10.80
C GLY A 10 -16.64 -15.19 10.36
N SER A 11 -16.11 -14.25 11.13
CA SER A 11 -16.17 -12.82 10.81
C SER A 11 -15.41 -12.50 9.53
N ILE A 12 -15.91 -11.52 8.77
CA ILE A 12 -15.22 -10.98 7.58
C ILE A 12 -13.78 -10.61 7.96
N PRO A 13 -12.76 -11.13 7.26
CA PRO A 13 -11.37 -10.87 7.63
C PRO A 13 -11.07 -9.37 7.58
N TRP A 14 -10.40 -8.85 8.62
CA TRP A 14 -10.04 -7.42 8.72
C TRP A 14 -9.28 -6.89 7.50
N ARG A 15 -8.52 -7.75 6.81
CA ARG A 15 -7.81 -7.40 5.57
C ARG A 15 -8.79 -7.00 4.45
N ALA A 16 -9.92 -7.69 4.34
CA ALA A 16 -10.95 -7.34 3.37
C ALA A 16 -11.62 -6.00 3.73
N LEU A 17 -11.86 -5.75 5.03
CA LEU A 17 -12.38 -4.46 5.50
C LEU A 17 -11.40 -3.29 5.28
N GLY A 18 -10.09 -3.55 5.35
CA GLY A 18 -9.05 -2.55 5.09
C GLY A 18 -9.20 -1.90 3.72
N PHE A 19 -9.58 -2.66 2.69
CA PHE A 19 -9.78 -2.13 1.34
C PHE A 19 -10.98 -1.16 1.25
N ALA A 20 -12.07 -1.45 1.97
CA ALA A 20 -13.23 -0.55 2.06
C ALA A 20 -12.94 0.68 2.94
N SER A 21 -12.06 0.56 3.94
CA SER A 21 -11.72 1.65 4.86
C SER A 21 -11.09 2.87 4.17
N ALA A 22 -10.38 2.66 3.07
CA ALA A 22 -9.84 3.75 2.25
C ALA A 22 -10.95 4.68 1.75
N GLY A 23 -12.08 4.12 1.32
CA GLY A 23 -13.23 4.90 0.87
C GLY A 23 -13.90 5.70 2.00
N VAL A 24 -13.97 5.13 3.20
CA VAL A 24 -14.48 5.83 4.39
C VAL A 24 -13.59 7.01 4.77
N PHE A 25 -12.26 6.81 4.74
CA PHE A 25 -11.30 7.88 4.96
C PHE A 25 -11.44 9.00 3.90
N MET A 26 -11.53 8.62 2.63
CA MET A 26 -11.75 9.58 1.53
C MET A 26 -13.04 10.37 1.71
N MET A 27 -14.12 9.71 2.14
CA MET A 27 -15.40 10.35 2.44
C MET A 27 -15.27 11.36 3.59
N ALA A 28 -14.54 11.03 4.66
CA ALA A 28 -14.28 11.95 5.76
C ALA A 28 -13.48 13.19 5.29
N VAL A 29 -12.45 13.00 4.46
CA VAL A 29 -11.70 14.11 3.85
C VAL A 29 -12.62 14.99 2.99
N GLY A 30 -13.44 14.37 2.14
CA GLY A 30 -14.41 15.10 1.31
C GLY A 30 -15.43 15.88 2.15
N TYR A 31 -15.90 15.29 3.24
CA TYR A 31 -16.84 15.95 4.17
C TYR A 31 -16.20 17.16 4.86
N VAL A 32 -14.95 17.03 5.31
CA VAL A 32 -14.18 18.15 5.89
C VAL A 32 -14.02 19.27 4.85
N MET A 33 -13.67 18.95 3.61
CA MET A 33 -13.58 19.93 2.53
C MET A 33 -14.93 20.62 2.27
N TRP A 34 -16.02 19.86 2.30
CA TRP A 34 -17.37 20.40 2.16
C TRP A 34 -17.74 21.34 3.31
N LEU A 35 -17.41 21.01 4.57
CA LEU A 35 -17.62 21.89 5.72
C LEU A 35 -16.86 23.21 5.57
N VAL A 36 -15.59 23.14 5.17
CA VAL A 36 -14.75 24.33 4.92
C VAL A 36 -15.32 25.17 3.78
N ALA A 37 -15.75 24.55 2.68
CA ALA A 37 -16.35 25.25 1.54
C ALA A 37 -17.71 25.90 1.86
N ASN A 38 -18.39 25.43 2.90
CA ASN A 38 -19.68 25.94 3.36
C ASN A 38 -19.58 26.83 4.60
N GLU A 39 -18.38 27.14 5.08
CA GLU A 39 -18.18 27.94 6.30
C GLU A 39 -18.85 27.30 7.54
N ARG A 40 -18.98 25.97 7.52
CA ARG A 40 -19.51 25.16 8.62
C ARG A 40 -18.41 24.42 9.40
N ALA A 41 -17.16 24.65 9.02
CA ALA A 41 -16.01 24.08 9.72
C ALA A 41 -15.88 24.72 11.12
N PRO A 42 -15.54 23.93 12.16
CA PRO A 42 -15.25 24.48 13.49
C PRO A 42 -13.98 25.36 13.47
N GLN A 43 -13.90 26.33 14.39
CA GLN A 43 -12.81 27.32 14.43
C GLN A 43 -11.41 26.69 14.51
N TRP A 44 -11.23 25.65 15.33
CA TRP A 44 -9.93 24.96 15.44
C TRP A 44 -9.41 24.41 14.10
N LEU A 45 -10.34 24.00 13.21
CA LEU A 45 -9.98 23.47 11.91
C LEU A 45 -9.64 24.59 10.94
N THR A 46 -10.35 25.72 10.98
CA THR A 46 -10.00 26.89 10.18
C THR A 46 -8.64 27.44 10.59
N ASP A 47 -8.36 27.52 11.89
CA ASP A 47 -7.08 27.98 12.44
C ASP A 47 -5.92 27.07 11.99
N LEU A 48 -6.13 25.75 11.99
CA LEU A 48 -5.16 24.78 11.49
C LEU A 48 -4.91 24.95 9.99
N ILE A 49 -5.96 25.18 9.20
CA ILE A 49 -5.85 25.39 7.75
C ILE A 49 -5.12 26.70 7.43
N GLU A 50 -5.36 27.76 8.20
CA GLU A 50 -4.69 29.04 8.02
C GLU A 50 -3.20 29.01 8.35
N GLN A 51 -2.77 28.11 9.24
CA GLN A 51 -1.35 27.88 9.53
C GLN A 51 -0.60 27.22 8.36
N MET A 52 -1.29 26.63 7.38
CA MET A 52 -0.65 26.02 6.21
C MET A 52 -0.19 27.09 5.21
N PRO A 53 1.01 26.96 4.60
CA PRO A 53 1.54 27.93 3.64
C PRO A 53 0.61 28.06 2.42
N ARG A 54 -0.05 29.22 2.29
CA ARG A 54 -1.07 29.51 1.28
C ARG A 54 -0.54 29.33 -0.15
N ARG A 55 -1.07 28.36 -0.90
CA ARG A 55 -1.10 28.39 -2.37
C ARG A 55 -2.23 29.33 -2.84
N LYS A 56 -2.25 29.69 -4.13
CA LYS A 56 -3.29 30.54 -4.72
C LYS A 56 -4.68 30.15 -4.22
N PRO A 57 -5.54 31.11 -3.82
CA PRO A 57 -6.82 30.79 -3.19
C PRO A 57 -7.73 30.05 -4.19
N ILE A 58 -8.11 28.83 -3.85
CA ILE A 58 -9.18 28.10 -4.55
C ILE A 58 -10.50 28.79 -4.21
N THR A 59 -11.36 29.00 -5.20
CA THR A 59 -12.66 29.60 -4.94
C THR A 59 -13.54 28.64 -4.12
N LYS A 60 -14.31 29.15 -3.16
CA LYS A 60 -15.21 28.33 -2.32
C LYS A 60 -16.18 27.49 -3.15
N ARG A 61 -16.66 28.04 -4.28
CA ARG A 61 -17.51 27.33 -5.25
C ARG A 61 -16.82 26.11 -5.87
N ALA A 62 -15.55 26.26 -6.30
CA ALA A 62 -14.77 25.16 -6.84
C ALA A 62 -14.48 24.09 -5.78
N LEU A 63 -14.12 24.50 -4.55
CA LEU A 63 -13.89 23.58 -3.45
C LEU A 63 -15.14 22.77 -3.10
N ARG A 64 -16.32 23.41 -3.07
CA ARG A 64 -17.61 22.75 -2.84
C ARG A 64 -17.92 21.73 -3.94
N GLY A 65 -17.75 22.12 -5.20
CA GLY A 65 -17.96 21.22 -6.35
C GLY A 65 -17.05 20.00 -6.29
N PHE A 66 -15.76 20.21 -6.06
CA PHE A 66 -14.79 19.13 -5.89
C PHE A 66 -15.13 18.22 -4.70
N ALA A 67 -15.49 18.79 -3.54
CA ALA A 67 -15.84 18.02 -2.37
C ALA A 67 -17.06 17.10 -2.62
N MET A 68 -18.10 17.59 -3.31
CA MET A 68 -19.26 16.77 -3.66
C MET A 68 -18.90 15.64 -4.63
N LEU A 69 -18.08 15.91 -5.64
CA LEU A 69 -17.59 14.86 -6.55
C LEU A 69 -16.75 13.82 -5.81
N TRP A 70 -15.88 14.26 -4.90
CA TRP A 70 -15.03 13.39 -4.10
C TRP A 70 -15.83 12.50 -3.15
N ILE A 71 -16.85 13.06 -2.47
CA ILE A 71 -17.77 12.28 -1.64
C ILE A 71 -18.55 11.29 -2.49
N GLY A 72 -19.10 11.71 -3.63
CA GLY A 72 -19.82 10.83 -4.55
C GLY A 72 -18.95 9.67 -5.05
N PHE A 73 -17.71 9.96 -5.44
CA PHE A 73 -16.72 8.95 -5.80
C PHE A 73 -16.41 8.01 -4.64
N SER A 74 -16.22 8.54 -3.43
CA SER A 74 -15.93 7.74 -2.23
C SER A 74 -17.08 6.81 -1.89
N PHE A 75 -18.32 7.29 -1.98
CA PHE A 75 -19.51 6.48 -1.79
C PHE A 75 -19.61 5.36 -2.84
N PHE A 76 -19.41 5.70 -4.11
CA PHE A 76 -19.36 4.73 -5.20
C PHE A 76 -18.29 3.67 -4.95
N TRP A 77 -17.07 4.06 -4.56
CA TRP A 77 -15.99 3.15 -4.22
C TRP A 77 -16.37 2.19 -3.09
N VAL A 78 -16.88 2.72 -1.97
CA VAL A 78 -17.30 1.89 -0.82
C VAL A 78 -18.39 0.92 -1.24
N ALA A 79 -19.39 1.37 -2.02
CA ALA A 79 -20.46 0.52 -2.50
C ALA A 79 -19.92 -0.63 -3.38
N THR A 80 -19.12 -0.33 -4.40
CA THR A 80 -18.56 -1.33 -5.31
C THR A 80 -17.56 -2.27 -4.63
N ALA A 81 -16.71 -1.76 -3.74
CA ALA A 81 -15.78 -2.61 -2.98
C ALA A 81 -16.53 -3.55 -2.03
N SER A 82 -17.55 -3.03 -1.35
CA SER A 82 -18.36 -3.81 -0.40
C SER A 82 -19.19 -4.88 -1.10
N THR A 83 -19.77 -4.60 -2.27
CA THR A 83 -20.54 -5.62 -3.01
C THR A 83 -19.67 -6.80 -3.42
N GLY A 84 -18.44 -6.57 -3.88
CA GLY A 84 -17.51 -7.65 -4.22
C GLY A 84 -17.11 -8.49 -3.01
N ILE A 85 -16.74 -7.84 -1.90
CA ILE A 85 -16.26 -8.52 -0.69
C ILE A 85 -17.40 -9.24 0.04
N VAL A 86 -18.47 -8.51 0.36
CA VAL A 86 -19.62 -9.05 1.13
C VAL A 86 -20.40 -10.04 0.28
N GLY A 87 -20.60 -9.75 -1.01
CA GLY A 87 -21.27 -10.68 -1.93
C GLY A 87 -20.49 -11.98 -2.10
N GLY A 88 -19.16 -11.90 -2.27
CA GLY A 88 -18.30 -13.07 -2.30
C GLY A 88 -18.34 -13.87 -0.99
N TRP A 89 -18.27 -13.19 0.16
CA TRP A 89 -18.35 -13.85 1.46
C TRP A 89 -19.70 -14.53 1.69
N LEU A 90 -20.81 -13.87 1.38
CA LEU A 90 -22.15 -14.45 1.48
C LEU A 90 -22.31 -15.68 0.58
N SER A 91 -21.83 -15.60 -0.67
CA SER A 91 -21.87 -16.72 -1.61
C SER A 91 -21.05 -17.90 -1.12
N TYR A 92 -19.82 -17.68 -0.65
CA TYR A 92 -18.94 -18.73 -0.13
C TYR A 92 -19.45 -19.33 1.18
N ARG A 93 -19.98 -18.50 2.06
CA ARG A 93 -20.60 -18.95 3.31
C ARG A 93 -21.82 -19.80 3.02
N SER A 94 -22.71 -19.33 2.13
CA SER A 94 -23.88 -20.09 1.73
C SER A 94 -23.50 -21.45 1.15
N ALA A 95 -22.48 -21.51 0.28
CA ALA A 95 -21.99 -22.76 -0.31
C ALA A 95 -21.40 -23.73 0.75
N LEU A 96 -20.72 -23.20 1.77
CA LEU A 96 -20.24 -24.03 2.87
C LEU A 96 -21.41 -24.56 3.72
N GLU A 97 -22.38 -23.71 4.06
CA GLU A 97 -23.53 -24.05 4.91
C GLU A 97 -24.53 -24.98 4.21
N SER A 98 -24.76 -24.81 2.91
CA SER A 98 -25.69 -25.65 2.12
C SER A 98 -25.10 -26.98 1.68
N GLY A 99 -23.78 -27.19 1.85
CA GLY A 99 -23.09 -28.37 1.33
C GLY A 99 -22.77 -28.32 -0.17
N GLU A 100 -22.97 -27.17 -0.83
CA GLU A 100 -22.59 -26.94 -2.24
C GLU A 100 -21.08 -26.71 -2.38
N HIS A 101 -20.28 -27.63 -1.87
CA HIS A 101 -18.82 -27.61 -1.95
C HIS A 101 -18.27 -29.03 -2.03
N GLU A 102 -17.03 -29.15 -2.49
CA GLU A 102 -16.30 -30.40 -2.52
C GLU A 102 -15.38 -30.51 -1.31
N VAL A 103 -15.13 -31.73 -0.85
CA VAL A 103 -14.19 -32.01 0.24
C VAL A 103 -13.14 -32.97 -0.26
N VAL A 104 -11.87 -32.59 -0.13
CA VAL A 104 -10.72 -33.45 -0.40
C VAL A 104 -9.91 -33.64 0.87
N GLU A 105 -9.52 -34.87 1.12
CA GLU A 105 -8.62 -35.26 2.19
C GLU A 105 -7.42 -35.98 1.59
N GLY A 106 -6.24 -35.70 2.12
CA GLY A 106 -5.00 -36.29 1.65
C GLY A 106 -3.78 -35.56 2.19
N VAL A 107 -2.63 -35.86 1.59
CA VAL A 107 -1.36 -35.20 1.90
C VAL A 107 -1.11 -34.12 0.87
N VAL A 108 -0.53 -32.99 1.31
CA VAL A 108 -0.07 -31.92 0.43
C VAL A 108 1.13 -32.41 -0.37
N GLU A 109 0.99 -32.39 -1.69
CA GLU A 109 1.98 -32.78 -2.70
C GLU A 109 2.27 -31.60 -3.64
N ASP A 110 3.39 -31.63 -4.35
CA ASP A 110 3.79 -30.63 -5.36
C ASP A 110 3.73 -29.17 -4.83
N PHE A 111 4.10 -28.96 -3.56
CA PHE A 111 4.03 -27.66 -2.91
C PHE A 111 5.07 -26.71 -3.48
N VAL A 112 4.58 -25.66 -4.12
CA VAL A 112 5.38 -24.54 -4.63
C VAL A 112 5.07 -23.32 -3.77
N PRO A 113 5.96 -22.94 -2.83
CA PRO A 113 5.75 -21.77 -2.00
C PRO A 113 5.74 -20.49 -2.83
N MET A 114 4.93 -19.53 -2.42
CA MET A 114 5.04 -18.17 -2.93
C MET A 114 6.34 -17.54 -2.41
N PRO A 115 7.20 -16.95 -3.28
CA PRO A 115 8.35 -16.20 -2.80
C PRO A 115 7.89 -14.99 -1.97
N TYR A 116 8.62 -14.66 -0.90
CA TYR A 116 8.24 -13.57 0.04
C TYR A 116 7.92 -12.24 -0.65
N ARG A 117 8.66 -11.93 -1.73
CA ARG A 117 8.51 -10.70 -2.55
C ARG A 117 7.25 -10.69 -3.44
N GLY A 118 6.53 -11.81 -3.52
CA GLY A 118 5.32 -11.95 -4.30
C GLY A 118 5.50 -12.25 -5.79
N GLY A 119 4.51 -11.87 -6.59
CA GLY A 119 4.53 -12.03 -8.05
C GLY A 119 4.22 -13.44 -8.58
N LYS A 120 4.00 -14.42 -7.70
CA LYS A 120 3.51 -15.77 -8.04
C LYS A 120 2.45 -16.21 -7.04
N HIS A 121 1.67 -17.22 -7.41
CA HIS A 121 0.76 -17.91 -6.49
C HIS A 121 1.51 -19.02 -5.76
N GLU A 122 1.17 -19.24 -4.49
CA GLU A 122 1.46 -20.49 -3.79
C GLU A 122 0.53 -21.56 -4.35
N SER A 123 1.07 -22.73 -4.71
CA SER A 123 0.27 -23.81 -5.28
C SER A 123 0.66 -25.16 -4.73
N PHE A 124 -0.30 -26.07 -4.66
CA PHE A 124 -0.09 -27.44 -4.20
C PHE A 124 -1.20 -28.36 -4.72
N THR A 125 -1.02 -29.66 -4.55
CA THR A 125 -1.98 -30.70 -4.92
C THR A 125 -2.37 -31.52 -3.69
N VAL A 126 -3.62 -31.98 -3.62
CA VAL A 126 -4.08 -32.97 -2.62
C VAL A 126 -4.93 -33.99 -3.35
N SER A 127 -4.53 -35.26 -3.34
CA SER A 127 -5.28 -36.34 -3.99
C SER A 127 -5.65 -36.01 -5.46
N GLY A 128 -4.72 -35.38 -6.19
CA GLY A 128 -4.90 -34.93 -7.58
C GLY A 128 -5.63 -33.60 -7.77
N VAL A 129 -6.18 -32.98 -6.72
CA VAL A 129 -6.85 -31.67 -6.78
C VAL A 129 -5.84 -30.54 -6.56
N ARG A 130 -5.70 -29.66 -7.55
CA ARG A 130 -4.77 -28.53 -7.51
C ARG A 130 -5.38 -27.30 -6.84
N PHE A 131 -4.60 -26.64 -6.00
CA PHE A 131 -4.92 -25.36 -5.36
C PHE A 131 -3.87 -24.30 -5.72
N SER A 132 -4.30 -23.04 -5.80
CA SER A 132 -3.45 -21.90 -6.12
C SER A 132 -4.02 -20.64 -5.47
N TYR A 133 -3.21 -19.90 -4.70
CA TYR A 133 -3.65 -18.68 -4.00
C TYR A 133 -2.48 -17.73 -3.71
N SER A 134 -2.80 -16.51 -3.28
CA SER A 134 -1.83 -15.45 -3.00
C SER A 134 -2.36 -14.51 -1.91
N ASP A 135 -1.47 -14.06 -1.03
CA ASP A 135 -1.79 -13.06 0.01
C ASP A 135 -2.29 -11.73 -0.56
N TYR A 136 -2.01 -11.44 -1.83
CA TYR A 136 -2.42 -10.21 -2.49
C TYR A 136 -3.80 -10.30 -3.16
N ASN A 137 -4.40 -11.49 -3.20
CA ASN A 137 -5.77 -11.63 -3.69
C ASN A 137 -6.74 -11.02 -2.66
N VAL A 138 -7.59 -10.09 -3.10
CA VAL A 138 -8.68 -9.56 -2.28
C VAL A 138 -9.82 -10.57 -2.33
N THR A 139 -9.80 -11.53 -1.41
CA THR A 139 -10.82 -12.59 -1.29
C THR A 139 -11.13 -12.84 0.18
N PRO A 140 -12.37 -13.19 0.54
CA PRO A 140 -12.69 -13.64 1.89
C PRO A 140 -12.30 -15.11 2.13
N ALA A 141 -12.02 -15.89 1.07
CA ALA A 141 -11.54 -17.27 1.16
C ALA A 141 -10.08 -17.37 1.67
N PHE A 142 -9.62 -18.58 1.99
CA PHE A 142 -8.25 -18.78 2.45
C PHE A 142 -7.23 -18.39 1.37
N ASN A 143 -6.27 -17.55 1.72
CA ASN A 143 -5.21 -17.12 0.81
C ASN A 143 -3.88 -16.79 1.50
N ARG A 144 -3.64 -17.30 2.71
CA ARG A 144 -2.44 -16.98 3.49
C ARG A 144 -1.29 -17.91 3.13
N THR A 145 -0.27 -17.39 2.45
CA THR A 145 0.86 -18.20 1.97
C THR A 145 1.86 -18.51 3.07
N ARG A 146 2.68 -19.55 2.87
CA ARG A 146 3.76 -19.92 3.81
C ARG A 146 4.70 -18.76 4.11
N SER A 147 5.03 -17.97 3.10
CA SER A 147 5.90 -16.78 3.25
C SER A 147 5.34 -15.70 4.20
N HIS A 148 4.04 -15.71 4.48
CA HIS A 148 3.36 -14.80 5.41
C HIS A 148 2.76 -15.54 6.62
N GLY A 149 3.33 -16.71 6.95
CA GLY A 149 2.94 -17.52 8.11
C GLY A 149 1.68 -18.37 7.89
N GLY A 150 1.41 -18.77 6.66
CA GLY A 150 0.39 -19.76 6.33
C GLY A 150 0.77 -21.18 6.79
N PRO A 151 -0.19 -22.03 7.18
CA PRO A 151 0.07 -23.35 7.75
C PRO A 151 0.45 -24.44 6.74
N ILE A 152 0.17 -24.24 5.44
CA ILE A 152 0.33 -25.27 4.41
C ILE A 152 1.82 -25.49 4.08
N ARG A 153 2.23 -26.76 4.03
CA ARG A 153 3.60 -27.20 3.72
C ARG A 153 3.55 -28.58 3.07
N GLU A 154 4.57 -28.89 2.26
CA GLU A 154 4.77 -30.22 1.67
C GLU A 154 4.65 -31.32 2.74
N GLY A 155 3.97 -32.41 2.42
CA GLY A 155 3.78 -33.55 3.32
C GLY A 155 2.77 -33.33 4.45
N LEU A 156 2.13 -32.16 4.55
CA LEU A 156 1.11 -31.90 5.57
C LEU A 156 -0.18 -32.65 5.22
N PRO A 157 -0.71 -33.53 6.10
CA PRO A 157 -2.05 -34.06 5.93
C PRO A 157 -3.06 -32.93 6.10
N VAL A 158 -4.06 -32.84 5.22
CA VAL A 158 -5.06 -31.78 5.24
C VAL A 158 -6.43 -32.33 4.85
N ARG A 159 -7.46 -31.68 5.37
CA ARG A 159 -8.83 -31.81 4.88
C ARG A 159 -9.33 -30.43 4.45
N ILE A 160 -9.75 -30.32 3.20
CA ILE A 160 -10.06 -29.05 2.55
C ILE A 160 -11.48 -29.09 2.01
N ALA A 161 -12.32 -28.16 2.45
CA ALA A 161 -13.58 -27.85 1.78
C ALA A 161 -13.34 -26.74 0.76
N TYR A 162 -13.71 -26.95 -0.50
CA TYR A 162 -13.45 -26.00 -1.58
C TYR A 162 -14.60 -25.88 -2.58
N LEU A 163 -14.62 -24.76 -3.29
CA LEU A 163 -15.44 -24.55 -4.47
C LEU A 163 -14.60 -24.71 -5.73
N ALA A 164 -15.00 -25.64 -6.60
CA ALA A 164 -14.44 -25.75 -7.94
C ALA A 164 -14.85 -24.53 -8.77
N ARG A 165 -13.87 -23.89 -9.43
CA ARG A 165 -14.11 -22.82 -10.40
C ARG A 165 -13.26 -23.08 -11.63
N GLU A 166 -13.72 -22.57 -12.78
CA GLU A 166 -13.05 -22.76 -14.07
C GLU A 166 -11.57 -22.35 -14.05
N SER A 167 -11.21 -21.34 -13.24
CA SER A 167 -9.84 -20.83 -13.16
C SER A 167 -9.01 -21.46 -12.04
N GLN A 168 -9.52 -21.48 -10.80
CA GLN A 168 -8.79 -21.93 -9.60
C GLN A 168 -9.75 -22.37 -8.49
N ASN A 169 -9.44 -23.48 -7.84
CA ASN A 169 -10.19 -23.97 -6.68
C ASN A 169 -10.06 -23.01 -5.49
N THR A 170 -11.19 -22.67 -4.87
CA THR A 170 -11.27 -21.69 -3.77
C THR A 170 -11.47 -22.40 -2.44
N ILE A 171 -10.53 -22.27 -1.51
CA ILE A 171 -10.55 -22.93 -0.21
C ILE A 171 -11.50 -22.21 0.76
N LEU A 172 -12.56 -22.89 1.20
CA LEU A 172 -13.58 -22.36 2.12
C LEU A 172 -13.34 -22.75 3.58
N LYS A 173 -12.76 -23.94 3.79
CA LYS A 173 -12.38 -24.45 5.10
C LYS A 173 -11.09 -25.24 4.98
N LEU A 174 -10.16 -25.02 5.90
CA LEU A 174 -8.90 -25.74 5.99
C LEU A 174 -8.77 -26.35 7.38
N GLU A 175 -8.62 -27.67 7.41
CA GLU A 175 -8.40 -28.43 8.63
C GLU A 175 -7.06 -29.16 8.54
N ILE A 176 -6.28 -29.10 9.62
CA ILE A 176 -4.97 -29.79 9.73
C ILE A 176 -4.99 -30.70 10.96
N PRO A 177 -4.16 -31.76 11.01
CA PRO A 177 -4.03 -32.59 12.19
C PRO A 177 -3.72 -31.76 13.44
N VAL A 178 -4.39 -32.08 14.53
CA VAL A 178 -3.99 -31.65 15.87
C VAL A 178 -2.64 -32.30 16.15
N SER A 179 -1.56 -31.58 15.91
CA SER A 179 -0.24 -32.02 16.32
C SER A 179 -0.11 -31.70 17.82
N GLU A 180 0.24 -32.70 18.63
CA GLU A 180 1.05 -32.43 19.83
C GLU A 180 2.27 -31.62 19.37
N PRO A 181 2.74 -30.63 20.15
CA PRO A 181 3.70 -29.63 19.69
C PRO A 181 4.93 -30.31 19.09
N ALA A 182 4.95 -30.39 17.76
CA ALA A 182 6.07 -30.93 17.01
C ALA A 182 7.22 -29.95 17.22
N THR A 183 8.28 -30.45 17.86
CA THR A 183 9.59 -29.82 17.93
C THR A 183 9.90 -29.22 16.58
N SER A 184 10.10 -27.91 16.58
CA SER A 184 10.30 -27.10 15.38
C SER A 184 11.62 -27.49 14.72
N ASP A 185 11.56 -28.44 13.78
CA ASP A 185 12.54 -28.51 12.71
C ASP A 185 12.41 -27.23 11.90
N HIS A 186 13.23 -26.26 12.29
CA HIS A 186 13.46 -25.03 11.56
C HIS A 186 14.03 -25.44 10.20
N ASP A 187 13.13 -25.57 9.22
CA ASP A 187 13.46 -25.59 7.80
C ASP A 187 14.09 -24.24 7.46
N GLU A 188 15.40 -24.17 7.68
CA GLU A 188 16.34 -23.08 7.43
C GLU A 188 16.50 -22.91 5.91
N SER A 189 15.39 -22.73 5.20
CA SER A 189 15.35 -22.15 3.87
C SER A 189 15.69 -20.68 4.01
N ILE A 190 16.99 -20.42 4.22
CA ILE A 190 17.69 -19.14 4.35
C ILE A 190 16.80 -17.98 3.92
N GLU A 191 16.02 -17.46 4.88
CA GLU A 191 15.35 -16.19 4.76
C GLU A 191 16.47 -15.17 4.58
N ARG A 192 16.73 -14.75 3.34
CA ARG A 192 17.47 -13.49 3.15
C ARG A 192 16.71 -12.48 3.99
N PRO A 193 17.35 -11.75 4.92
CA PRO A 193 16.65 -10.78 5.73
C PRO A 193 16.03 -9.78 4.78
N ALA A 194 14.72 -9.93 4.53
CA ALA A 194 13.96 -8.99 3.74
C ALA A 194 14.18 -7.64 4.42
N PHE A 195 14.48 -6.62 3.64
CA PHE A 195 14.75 -5.31 4.20
C PHE A 195 13.56 -4.92 5.07
N PRO A 196 13.73 -4.82 6.40
CA PRO A 196 12.58 -4.83 7.28
C PRO A 196 11.67 -3.65 6.95
N PHE A 197 10.39 -3.90 6.72
CA PHE A 197 9.44 -2.84 6.34
C PHE A 197 9.45 -1.68 7.36
N TRP A 198 9.64 -1.99 8.65
CA TRP A 198 9.77 -0.99 9.70
C TRP A 198 11.03 -0.13 9.55
N LEU A 199 12.16 -0.71 9.12
CA LEU A 199 13.41 0.01 8.88
C LEU A 199 13.28 0.91 7.66
N PHE A 200 12.67 0.41 6.58
CA PHE A 200 12.31 1.22 5.41
C PHE A 200 11.45 2.42 5.80
N THR A 201 10.39 2.17 6.57
CA THR A 201 9.47 3.21 7.03
C THR A 201 10.19 4.24 7.89
N ALA A 202 11.04 3.80 8.82
CA ALA A 202 11.84 4.69 9.67
C ALA A 202 12.81 5.55 8.85
N LEU A 203 13.51 4.97 7.87
CA LEU A 203 14.43 5.69 6.99
C LEU A 203 13.70 6.70 6.10
N MET A 204 12.55 6.31 5.53
CA MET A 204 11.72 7.23 4.73
C MET A 204 11.16 8.38 5.56
N LEU A 205 10.75 8.11 6.81
CA LEU A 205 10.28 9.15 7.72
C LEU A 205 11.41 10.11 8.09
N ALA A 206 12.59 9.59 8.48
CA ALA A 206 13.76 10.40 8.79
C ALA A 206 14.18 11.26 7.57
N PHE A 207 14.15 10.66 6.37
CA PHE A 207 14.42 11.36 5.13
C PHE A 207 13.41 12.48 4.85
N ALA A 208 12.11 12.21 5.00
CA ALA A 208 11.04 13.19 4.81
C ALA A 208 11.17 14.36 5.80
N LEU A 209 11.50 14.08 7.06
CA LEU A 209 11.74 15.11 8.09
C LEU A 209 12.98 15.95 7.77
N ALA A 210 14.09 15.32 7.41
CA ALA A 210 15.32 16.02 7.03
C ALA A 210 15.13 16.89 5.78
N MET A 211 14.44 16.37 4.77
CA MET A 211 14.09 17.10 3.55
C MET A 211 13.11 18.24 3.85
N GLY A 212 12.08 18.00 4.66
CA GLY A 212 11.13 19.02 5.09
C GLY A 212 11.81 20.17 5.86
N TRP A 213 12.68 19.85 6.81
CA TRP A 213 13.48 20.82 7.53
C TRP A 213 14.38 21.62 6.58
N LEU A 214 15.09 20.96 5.67
CA LEU A 214 15.98 21.62 4.73
C LEU A 214 15.22 22.56 3.78
N LEU A 215 14.08 22.14 3.25
CA LEU A 215 13.35 22.89 2.23
C LEU A 215 12.52 24.03 2.83
N PHE A 216 11.87 23.83 3.97
CA PHE A 216 10.88 24.76 4.53
C PHE A 216 11.36 25.55 5.74
N ILE A 217 12.19 24.96 6.61
CA ILE A 217 12.60 25.59 7.87
C ILE A 217 13.92 26.34 7.70
N ASN A 218 14.91 25.71 7.06
CA ASN A 218 16.20 26.34 6.87
C ASN A 218 16.09 27.51 5.87
N LYS A 219 16.72 28.66 6.18
CA LYS A 219 16.74 29.84 5.29
C LYS A 219 18.06 29.99 4.51
N THR A 220 19.03 29.12 4.74
CA THR A 220 20.39 29.26 4.20
C THR A 220 20.49 28.62 2.82
N ALA A 221 20.48 29.43 1.75
CA ALA A 221 20.51 28.94 0.37
C ALA A 221 21.79 28.16 0.00
N SER A 222 22.94 28.51 0.59
CA SER A 222 24.21 27.80 0.37
C SER A 222 24.17 26.37 0.90
N LEU A 223 23.63 26.16 2.11
CA LEU A 223 23.48 24.85 2.70
C LEU A 223 22.49 23.98 1.91
N LYS A 224 21.36 24.55 1.48
CA LYS A 224 20.38 23.84 0.64
C LYS A 224 20.99 23.37 -0.68
N ARG A 225 21.79 24.22 -1.35
CA ARG A 225 22.50 23.86 -2.58
C ARG A 225 23.50 22.72 -2.37
N ARG A 226 24.09 22.61 -1.18
CA ARG A 226 25.05 21.55 -0.85
C ARG A 226 24.35 20.24 -0.45
N LEU A 227 23.30 20.30 0.36
CA LEU A 227 22.64 19.12 0.93
C LEU A 227 21.55 18.53 0.03
N LEU A 228 20.86 19.34 -0.78
CA LEU A 228 19.76 18.84 -1.62
C LEU A 228 20.21 17.69 -2.54
N PRO A 229 21.32 17.78 -3.31
CA PRO A 229 21.73 16.69 -4.18
C PRO A 229 22.01 15.40 -3.42
N VAL A 230 22.68 15.52 -2.27
CA VAL A 230 23.00 14.37 -1.41
C VAL A 230 21.73 13.71 -0.90
N LEU A 231 20.77 14.49 -0.37
CA LEU A 231 19.52 13.94 0.12
C LEU A 231 18.72 13.29 -1.03
N VAL A 232 18.49 13.99 -2.14
CA VAL A 232 17.74 13.43 -3.27
C VAL A 232 18.33 12.10 -3.75
N VAL A 233 19.67 12.02 -3.90
CA VAL A 233 20.35 10.78 -4.29
C VAL A 233 20.20 9.69 -3.24
N LEU A 234 20.42 9.98 -1.96
CA LEU A 234 20.27 8.99 -0.88
C LEU A 234 18.84 8.46 -0.78
N GLY A 235 17.84 9.35 -0.84
CA GLY A 235 16.43 8.96 -0.81
C GLY A 235 16.05 8.08 -2.02
N SER A 236 16.49 8.45 -3.22
CA SER A 236 16.29 7.64 -4.43
C SER A 236 17.01 6.29 -4.35
N LEU A 237 18.21 6.22 -3.78
CA LEU A 237 18.93 4.97 -3.57
C LEU A 237 18.19 4.04 -2.60
N VAL A 238 17.70 4.55 -1.48
CA VAL A 238 16.90 3.74 -0.53
C VAL A 238 15.66 3.19 -1.22
N LEU A 239 14.97 4.00 -2.03
CA LEU A 239 13.79 3.56 -2.75
C LEU A 239 14.12 2.51 -3.83
N ILE A 240 15.21 2.68 -4.57
CA ILE A 240 15.67 1.71 -5.58
C ILE A 240 16.06 0.40 -4.90
N LEU A 241 16.87 0.45 -3.83
CA LEU A 241 17.29 -0.75 -3.11
C LEU A 241 16.10 -1.50 -2.52
N TYR A 242 15.15 -0.79 -1.92
CA TYR A 242 13.91 -1.40 -1.43
C TYR A 242 13.05 -1.96 -2.56
N GLY A 243 12.93 -1.25 -3.69
CA GLY A 243 12.22 -1.73 -4.88
C GLY A 243 12.83 -3.03 -5.42
N LEU A 244 14.15 -3.07 -5.59
CA LEU A 244 14.88 -4.27 -6.01
C LEU A 244 14.75 -5.40 -4.97
N ASP A 245 14.73 -5.07 -3.68
CA ASP A 245 14.52 -6.02 -2.59
C ASP A 245 13.07 -6.53 -2.51
N THR A 246 12.08 -5.79 -3.02
CA THR A 246 10.68 -6.20 -3.06
C THR A 246 10.27 -6.78 -4.41
N GLY A 247 11.21 -6.93 -5.34
CA GLY A 247 10.94 -7.51 -6.66
C GLY A 247 10.24 -6.55 -7.63
N ALA A 248 10.36 -5.24 -7.41
CA ALA A 248 9.86 -4.25 -8.35
C ALA A 248 10.46 -4.48 -9.76
N PRO A 249 9.67 -4.30 -10.83
CA PRO A 249 10.14 -4.52 -12.19
C PRO A 249 11.30 -3.57 -12.53
N PRO A 250 12.23 -3.93 -13.43
CA PRO A 250 13.36 -3.06 -13.80
C PRO A 250 12.95 -1.66 -14.28
N LEU A 251 11.76 -1.52 -14.87
CA LEU A 251 11.17 -0.23 -15.25
C LEU A 251 11.05 0.74 -14.06
N PHE A 252 10.84 0.23 -12.85
CA PHE A 252 10.79 1.04 -11.63
C PHE A 252 12.05 1.89 -11.46
N VAL A 253 13.23 1.28 -11.60
CA VAL A 253 14.52 1.98 -11.53
C VAL A 253 14.64 3.00 -12.67
N GLY A 254 14.18 2.61 -13.87
CA GLY A 254 14.12 3.49 -15.04
C GLY A 254 13.25 4.73 -14.87
N ILE A 255 12.25 4.70 -13.98
CA ILE A 255 11.39 5.86 -13.65
C ILE A 255 12.01 6.73 -12.54
N ILE A 256 12.61 6.12 -11.52
CA ILE A 256 13.17 6.86 -10.37
C ILE A 256 14.33 7.77 -10.79
N VAL A 257 15.22 7.29 -11.67
CA VAL A 257 16.40 8.05 -12.08
C VAL A 257 16.03 9.36 -12.81
N PRO A 258 15.13 9.37 -13.81
CA PRO A 258 14.64 10.61 -14.42
C PRO A 258 13.96 11.54 -13.43
N ILE A 259 13.13 11.03 -12.51
CA ILE A 259 12.46 11.85 -11.47
C ILE A 259 13.51 12.51 -10.55
N MET A 260 14.54 11.76 -10.17
CA MET A 260 15.67 12.25 -9.37
C MET A 260 16.39 13.41 -10.10
N LEU A 261 16.78 13.19 -11.36
CA LEU A 261 17.44 14.21 -12.19
C LEU A 261 16.56 15.44 -12.41
N LEU A 262 15.27 15.21 -12.67
CA LEU A 262 14.29 16.28 -12.86
C LEU A 262 14.15 17.12 -11.58
N ASN A 263 14.03 16.48 -10.41
CA ASN A 263 13.97 17.18 -9.12
C ASN A 263 15.19 18.07 -8.88
N LEU A 264 16.40 17.57 -9.20
CA LEU A 264 17.63 18.36 -9.10
C LEU A 264 17.66 19.52 -10.11
N TRP A 265 17.07 19.32 -11.27
CA TRP A 265 17.07 20.32 -12.34
C TRP A 265 16.04 21.45 -12.13
N ILE A 266 14.83 21.14 -11.65
CA ILE A 266 13.75 22.11 -11.45
C ILE A 266 13.86 22.90 -10.15
N THR A 267 14.63 22.42 -9.16
CA THR A 267 14.72 23.02 -7.82
C THR A 267 15.84 24.06 -7.76
N ARG A 268 15.48 25.31 -7.45
CA ARG A 268 16.43 26.41 -7.19
C ARG A 268 16.17 27.02 -5.82
N PHE A 269 17.17 27.74 -5.32
CA PHE A 269 17.11 28.41 -4.02
C PHE A 269 17.40 29.89 -4.19
N CYS A 270 16.60 30.74 -3.54
CA CYS A 270 16.79 32.19 -3.57
C CYS A 270 17.85 32.62 -2.55
N ASP A 271 18.86 33.37 -3.01
CA ASP A 271 19.93 33.87 -2.15
C ASP A 271 19.50 35.04 -1.26
N ALA A 272 18.48 35.80 -1.66
CA ALA A 272 17.98 36.92 -0.87
C ALA A 272 17.11 36.50 0.32
N CYS A 273 16.21 35.53 0.13
CA CYS A 273 15.21 35.17 1.14
C CYS A 273 15.23 33.69 1.58
N GLY A 274 16.11 32.87 0.99
CA GLY A 274 16.25 31.46 1.33
C GLY A 274 15.13 30.55 0.82
N ALA A 275 14.18 31.09 0.05
CA ALA A 275 13.03 30.33 -0.43
C ALA A 275 13.46 29.24 -1.44
N THR A 276 12.84 28.07 -1.32
CA THR A 276 12.90 27.00 -2.32
C THR A 276 11.91 27.34 -3.44
N VAL A 277 12.39 27.41 -4.68
CA VAL A 277 11.58 27.72 -5.86
C VAL A 277 11.61 26.52 -6.79
N ILE A 278 10.42 25.98 -7.08
CA ILE A 278 10.22 24.83 -7.96
C ILE A 278 9.39 25.30 -9.15
N SER A 279 9.85 25.02 -10.37
CA SER A 279 9.07 25.31 -11.57
C SER A 279 7.82 24.45 -11.66
N GLN A 280 6.68 25.08 -11.97
CA GLN A 280 5.42 24.38 -12.27
C GLN A 280 5.44 23.73 -13.66
N THR A 281 6.37 24.14 -14.52
CA THR A 281 6.53 23.65 -15.87
C THR A 281 7.80 22.82 -15.97
N PHE A 282 7.65 21.55 -16.33
CA PHE A 282 8.74 20.58 -16.39
C PHE A 282 9.88 20.89 -17.38
N TRP A 283 9.73 21.94 -18.21
CA TRP A 283 10.71 22.35 -19.23
C TRP A 283 11.35 23.72 -19.03
N LYS A 284 10.95 24.50 -18.02
CA LYS A 284 11.54 25.84 -17.78
C LYS A 284 12.12 25.92 -16.39
N ARG A 285 13.38 26.34 -16.30
CA ARG A 285 14.00 26.68 -15.02
C ARG A 285 13.41 28.00 -14.49
N PRO A 286 13.18 28.13 -13.18
CA PRO A 286 12.72 29.38 -12.61
C PRO A 286 13.88 30.39 -12.65
N THR A 287 13.63 31.58 -13.21
CA THR A 287 14.58 32.69 -13.29
C THR A 287 14.40 33.69 -12.16
N GLU A 288 13.23 33.73 -11.52
CA GLU A 288 12.87 34.69 -10.49
C GLU A 288 12.25 34.00 -9.26
N CYS A 289 12.46 34.59 -8.10
CA CYS A 289 11.90 34.11 -6.85
C CYS A 289 10.45 34.58 -6.68
N THR A 290 9.50 33.64 -6.61
CA THR A 290 8.07 33.92 -6.39
C THR A 290 7.74 34.60 -5.05
N LYS A 291 8.67 34.57 -4.08
CA LYS A 291 8.45 35.15 -2.74
C LYS A 291 8.95 36.60 -2.62
N CYS A 292 10.04 36.96 -3.32
CA CYS A 292 10.69 38.27 -3.14
C CYS A 292 11.06 38.98 -4.44
N GLY A 293 10.81 38.37 -5.61
CA GLY A 293 11.13 38.96 -6.92
C GLY A 293 12.62 38.94 -7.30
N ALA A 294 13.53 38.57 -6.39
CA ALA A 294 14.94 38.50 -6.71
C ALA A 294 15.24 37.50 -7.83
N ALA A 295 16.16 37.87 -8.72
CA ALA A 295 16.68 36.98 -9.75
C ALA A 295 17.37 35.75 -9.11
N LEU A 296 17.05 34.57 -9.59
CA LEU A 296 17.68 33.32 -9.15
C LEU A 296 18.99 33.17 -9.94
N GLY A 297 20.11 33.21 -9.22
CA GLY A 297 21.44 33.14 -9.84
C GLY A 297 21.58 31.95 -10.80
N SER A 298 22.05 32.25 -12.01
CA SER A 298 22.49 31.27 -12.99
C SER A 298 23.82 30.66 -12.53
N LYS A 299 23.76 29.70 -11.62
CA LYS A 299 24.71 28.58 -11.71
C LYS A 299 24.41 27.82 -12.98
#